data_AF-A0A087TCE3-F1
#
_entry.id   AF-A0A087TCE3-F1
#
_cell.length_a   1.000
_cell.length_b   1.000
_cell.length_c   1.000
_cell.angle_alpha   90.00
_cell.angle_beta   90.00
_cell.angle_gamma   90.00
#
_symmetry.space_group_name_H-M   'P 1'
#
loop_
_entity.id
_entity.type
_entity.pdbx_description
1 polymer ?
#
loop_
_entity_poly.entity_id
_entity_poly.type
_entity_poly.pdbx_seq_one_letter_code
_entity_poly.pdbx_strand_id
1 'polypeptide(L)'
;MEETPDIAARLRGYKKKAPPKVLAPFNPEFVNCFNLPPALESAEELDDRIKKKLFKLGILDSLESEEPEDKVLKKLQSLQSGLKAICAQTVPVKKRILELAKKDMAVQSYFKEVEQAENKLITAYRKMSRLRTFYPEVYKEDRKVMAYKREHDLLESRRNSTVMKFLLEYQEVVQRSENRTETDD
;
A
#
# COMPACT_ATOMS: atom_id res chain seq x y z
N MET A 1 6.79 0.07 24.72
CA MET A 1 6.01 -1.19 24.82
C MET A 1 5.29 -1.31 23.49
N GLU A 2 5.60 -2.23 22.57
CA GLU A 2 6.15 -3.58 22.66
C GLU A 2 7.16 -3.78 21.53
N GLU A 3 8.32 -4.35 21.83
CA GLU A 3 9.30 -4.78 20.82
C GLU A 3 8.89 -6.18 20.33
N THR A 4 8.61 -6.32 19.03
CA THR A 4 8.43 -7.63 18.40
C THR A 4 9.79 -8.31 18.29
N PRO A 5 9.98 -9.54 18.81
CA PRO A 5 11.27 -10.20 18.68
C PRO A 5 11.49 -10.65 17.24
N ASP A 6 12.59 -10.17 16.65
CA ASP A 6 13.09 -10.51 15.33
C ASP A 6 13.41 -12.02 15.25
N ILE A 7 12.48 -12.77 14.67
CA ILE A 7 12.54 -14.22 14.47
C ILE A 7 13.79 -14.60 13.63
N ALA A 8 14.31 -13.69 12.81
CA ALA A 8 15.51 -13.92 12.00
C ALA A 8 16.78 -14.05 12.85
N ALA A 9 16.83 -13.47 14.04
CA ALA A 9 17.99 -13.57 14.92
C ALA A 9 18.15 -14.97 15.54
N ARG A 10 17.06 -15.73 15.69
CA ARG A 10 17.06 -17.05 16.35
C ARG A 10 17.58 -18.19 15.45
N LEU A 11 17.74 -17.95 14.15
CA LEU A 11 18.21 -18.95 13.18
C LEU A 11 19.71 -18.88 12.88
N ARG A 12 20.44 -17.88 13.41
CA ARG A 12 21.88 -17.71 13.14
C ARG A 12 22.81 -18.65 13.93
N GLY A 13 22.29 -19.46 14.84
CA GLY A 13 23.09 -20.35 15.72
C GLY A 13 23.28 -21.80 15.23
N TYR A 14 22.60 -22.24 14.16
CA TYR A 14 22.70 -23.64 13.72
C TYR A 14 23.89 -23.85 12.80
N LYS A 15 25.07 -24.10 13.39
CA LYS A 15 26.19 -24.70 12.66
C LYS A 15 25.74 -26.06 12.11
N LYS A 16 25.75 -26.21 10.78
CA LYS A 16 25.53 -27.49 10.08
C LYS A 16 26.55 -28.52 10.60
N LYS A 17 26.14 -29.39 11.52
CA LYS A 17 26.91 -30.60 11.83
C LYS A 17 26.82 -31.52 10.62
N ALA A 18 27.96 -32.02 10.15
CA ALA A 18 28.01 -33.00 9.06
C ALA A 18 27.13 -34.22 9.44
N PRO A 19 26.42 -34.83 8.47
CA PRO A 19 25.63 -36.02 8.76
C PRO A 19 26.55 -37.14 9.28
N PRO A 20 26.11 -37.92 10.28
CA PRO A 20 26.87 -39.07 10.72
C PRO A 20 27.07 -40.02 9.54
N LYS A 21 28.29 -40.55 9.38
CA LYS A 21 28.58 -41.59 8.39
C LYS A 21 27.67 -42.79 8.70
N VAL A 22 26.66 -42.98 7.87
CA VAL A 22 25.81 -44.17 7.89
C VAL A 22 26.73 -45.34 7.53
N LEU A 23 27.03 -46.18 8.52
CA LEU A 23 27.60 -47.51 8.28
C LEU A 23 26.60 -48.24 7.40
N ALA A 24 26.99 -48.52 6.15
CA ALA A 24 26.19 -49.35 5.26
C ALA A 24 26.00 -50.73 5.89
N PRO A 25 24.77 -51.24 6.04
CA PRO A 25 24.55 -52.63 6.39
C PRO A 25 23.94 -53.31 5.17
N PHE A 26 24.75 -53.62 4.17
CA PHE A 26 24.35 -54.59 3.16
C PHE A 26 25.49 -55.58 2.98
N ASN A 27 25.54 -56.52 3.92
CA ASN A 27 26.27 -57.76 3.75
C ASN A 27 25.40 -58.65 2.84
N PRO A 28 25.83 -58.99 1.60
CA PRO A 28 24.99 -59.70 0.63
C PRO A 28 24.61 -61.11 1.07
N GLU A 29 25.27 -61.68 2.09
CA GLU A 29 24.92 -63.00 2.62
C GLU A 29 23.61 -63.01 3.43
N PHE A 30 23.17 -61.87 3.97
CA PHE A 30 21.96 -61.81 4.80
C PHE A 30 20.66 -61.93 4.00
N VAL A 31 20.73 -61.65 2.69
CA VAL A 31 19.57 -61.68 1.78
C VAL A 31 19.23 -63.11 1.36
N ASN A 32 20.20 -64.04 1.42
CA ASN A 32 20.01 -65.44 1.05
C ASN A 32 19.40 -66.32 2.17
N CYS A 33 19.23 -65.79 3.38
CA CYS A 33 18.66 -66.56 4.51
C CYS A 33 17.13 -66.56 4.53
N PHE A 34 16.49 -65.70 3.74
CA PHE A 34 15.05 -65.74 3.54
C PHE A 34 14.80 -66.39 2.18
N ASN A 35 14.24 -67.60 2.17
CA ASN A 35 13.65 -68.20 0.98
C ASN A 35 12.44 -67.36 0.51
N LEU A 36 12.68 -66.14 0.04
CA LEU A 36 11.67 -65.34 -0.64
C LEU A 36 11.58 -65.81 -2.10
N PRO A 37 10.36 -65.99 -2.64
CA PRO A 37 10.18 -66.36 -4.03
C PRO A 37 10.82 -65.32 -4.97
N PRO A 38 11.34 -65.73 -6.14
CA PRO A 38 12.03 -64.83 -7.06
C PRO A 38 11.01 -64.09 -7.92
N ALA A 39 10.30 -63.14 -7.31
CA ALA A 39 9.62 -62.04 -7.97
C ALA A 39 9.18 -61.11 -6.84
N LEU A 40 9.76 -59.91 -6.77
CA LEU A 40 9.19 -58.85 -5.98
C LEU A 40 7.84 -58.52 -6.64
N GLU A 41 6.78 -59.18 -6.18
CA GLU A 41 5.39 -58.74 -6.37
C GLU A 41 5.38 -57.22 -6.06
N SER A 42 4.70 -56.44 -6.91
CA SER A 42 4.53 -55.00 -6.64
C SER A 42 4.04 -54.83 -5.21
N ALA A 43 4.52 -53.80 -4.49
CA ALA A 43 4.09 -53.57 -3.11
C ALA A 43 2.55 -53.56 -2.98
N GLU A 44 1.86 -53.11 -4.01
CA GLU A 44 0.40 -53.11 -4.13
C GLU A 44 -0.20 -54.53 -4.25
N GLU A 45 0.43 -55.41 -5.02
CA GLU A 45 -0.01 -56.81 -5.20
C GLU A 45 0.21 -57.63 -3.93
N LEU A 46 1.32 -57.38 -3.23
CA LEU A 46 1.62 -58.00 -1.94
C LEU A 46 0.61 -57.56 -0.88
N ASP A 47 0.29 -56.26 -0.82
CA ASP A 47 -0.71 -55.70 0.09
C ASP A 47 -2.10 -56.28 -0.17
N ASP A 48 -2.51 -56.41 -1.43
CA ASP A 48 -3.79 -57.03 -1.79
C ASP A 48 -3.86 -58.50 -1.40
N ARG A 49 -2.75 -59.23 -1.54
CA ARG A 49 -2.65 -60.62 -1.13
C ARG A 49 -2.67 -60.77 0.39
N ILE A 50 -2.06 -59.85 1.13
CA ILE A 50 -2.12 -59.79 2.59
C ILE A 50 -3.55 -59.48 3.04
N LYS A 51 -4.21 -58.46 2.47
CA LYS A 51 -5.61 -58.12 2.75
C LYS A 51 -6.55 -59.32 2.51
N LYS A 52 -6.41 -60.01 1.38
CA LYS A 52 -7.19 -61.23 1.06
C LYS A 52 -6.96 -62.34 2.08
N LYS A 53 -5.73 -62.51 2.59
CA LYS A 53 -5.42 -63.52 3.61
C LYS A 53 -6.02 -63.14 4.98
N LEU A 54 -5.93 -61.87 5.37
CA LEU A 54 -6.49 -61.38 6.63
C LEU A 54 -8.04 -61.45 6.64
N PHE A 55 -8.68 -61.14 5.51
CA PHE A 55 -10.12 -61.33 5.33
C PHE A 55 -10.54 -62.81 5.45
N LYS A 56 -9.80 -63.73 4.81
CA LYS A 56 -10.06 -65.18 4.90
C LYS A 56 -9.91 -65.74 6.32
N LEU A 57 -9.07 -65.13 7.14
CA LEU A 57 -8.90 -65.51 8.55
C LEU A 57 -9.96 -64.87 9.46
N GLY A 58 -10.89 -64.09 8.90
CA GLY A 58 -11.93 -63.38 9.66
C GLY A 58 -11.40 -62.25 10.53
N ILE A 59 -10.18 -61.75 10.24
CA ILE A 59 -9.55 -60.64 10.96
C ILE A 59 -9.99 -59.29 10.36
N LEU A 60 -10.33 -59.29 9.07
CA LEU A 60 -10.81 -58.12 8.33
C LEU A 60 -12.28 -58.35 7.95
N ASP A 61 -13.17 -57.42 8.31
CA ASP A 61 -14.61 -57.51 8.00
C ASP A 61 -14.95 -57.08 6.56
N SER A 62 -14.10 -56.28 5.91
CA SER A 62 -14.23 -55.89 4.49
C SER A 62 -12.86 -55.80 3.81
N LEU A 63 -12.83 -56.09 2.50
CA LEU A 63 -11.61 -56.04 1.68
C LEU A 63 -11.25 -54.62 1.23
N GLU A 64 -12.26 -53.77 1.10
CA GLU A 64 -12.12 -52.34 0.90
C GLU A 64 -12.13 -51.69 2.28
N SER A 65 -11.03 -51.01 2.60
CA SER A 65 -11.01 -50.09 3.73
C SER A 65 -11.97 -48.96 3.38
N GLU A 66 -13.22 -49.07 3.80
CA GLU A 66 -14.08 -47.90 3.89
C GLU A 66 -13.37 -46.97 4.88
N GLU A 67 -12.68 -45.94 4.36
CA GLU A 67 -12.19 -44.85 5.19
C GLU A 67 -13.40 -44.39 6.01
N PRO A 68 -13.36 -44.55 7.34
CA PRO A 68 -14.52 -44.20 8.16
C PRO A 68 -14.77 -42.73 7.89
N GLU A 69 -15.93 -42.40 7.32
CA GLU A 69 -16.27 -41.02 7.03
C GLU A 69 -16.19 -40.23 8.34
N ASP A 70 -15.07 -39.54 8.54
CA ASP A 70 -14.80 -38.88 9.80
C ASP A 70 -15.71 -37.65 9.85
N LYS A 71 -16.90 -37.85 10.46
CA LYS A 71 -17.94 -36.83 10.63
C LYS A 71 -17.37 -35.60 11.33
N VAL A 72 -16.37 -35.77 12.19
CA VAL A 72 -15.68 -34.69 12.88
C VAL A 72 -14.83 -33.89 11.88
N LEU A 73 -14.08 -34.57 11.01
CA LEU A 73 -13.29 -33.93 9.96
C LEU A 73 -14.17 -33.14 8.98
N LYS A 74 -15.29 -33.70 8.50
CA LYS A 74 -16.25 -32.98 7.62
C LYS A 74 -16.80 -31.72 8.32
N LYS A 75 -17.14 -31.83 9.60
CA LYS A 75 -17.65 -30.68 10.38
C LYS A 75 -16.58 -29.62 10.61
N LEU A 76 -15.34 -30.01 10.89
CA LEU A 76 -14.20 -29.11 11.00
C LEU A 76 -13.91 -28.37 9.68
N GLN A 77 -13.94 -29.09 8.55
CA GLN A 77 -13.76 -28.47 7.23
C GLN A 77 -14.88 -27.48 6.90
N SER A 78 -16.13 -27.80 7.25
CA SER A 78 -17.28 -26.89 7.10
C SER A 78 -17.14 -25.62 7.97
N LEU A 79 -16.71 -25.76 9.22
CA LEU A 79 -16.45 -24.61 10.09
C LEU A 79 -15.27 -23.78 9.58
N GLN A 80 -14.21 -24.42 9.09
CA GLN A 80 -13.04 -23.75 8.54
C GLN A 80 -13.39 -22.98 7.25
N SER A 81 -14.24 -23.54 6.39
CA SER A 81 -14.70 -22.83 5.18
C SER A 81 -15.61 -21.66 5.54
N GLY A 82 -16.51 -21.83 6.51
CA GLY A 82 -17.33 -20.74 7.06
C GLY A 82 -16.48 -19.60 7.64
N LEU A 83 -15.46 -19.93 8.44
CA LEU A 83 -14.53 -18.94 8.99
C LEU A 83 -13.75 -18.22 7.89
N LYS A 84 -13.26 -18.94 6.88
CA LYS A 84 -12.57 -18.34 5.72
C LYS A 84 -13.47 -17.37 4.97
N ALA A 85 -14.74 -17.71 4.77
CA ALA A 85 -15.71 -16.83 4.11
C ALA A 85 -15.93 -15.54 4.91
N ILE A 86 -16.08 -15.65 6.24
CA ILE A 86 -16.22 -14.48 7.13
C ILE A 86 -14.95 -13.62 7.11
N CYS A 87 -13.77 -14.23 7.18
CA CYS A 87 -12.50 -13.50 7.08
C CYS A 87 -12.35 -12.78 5.72
N ALA A 88 -12.71 -13.46 4.62
CA ALA A 88 -12.65 -12.90 3.29
C ALA A 88 -13.55 -11.66 3.12
N GLN A 89 -14.67 -11.59 3.84
CA GLN A 89 -15.55 -10.41 3.84
C GLN A 89 -15.08 -9.32 4.81
N THR A 90 -14.68 -9.69 6.02
CA THR A 90 -14.40 -8.73 7.10
C THR A 90 -13.08 -7.98 6.92
N VAL A 91 -12.03 -8.65 6.42
CA VAL A 91 -10.72 -8.03 6.21
C VAL A 91 -10.76 -6.86 5.21
N PRO A 92 -11.31 -6.99 3.98
CA PRO A 92 -11.36 -5.87 3.05
C PRO A 92 -12.27 -4.74 3.54
N VAL A 93 -13.39 -5.08 4.20
CA VAL A 93 -14.28 -4.07 4.80
C VAL A 93 -13.55 -3.26 5.86
N LYS A 94 -12.81 -3.92 6.77
CA LYS A 94 -12.01 -3.24 7.79
C LYS A 94 -10.95 -2.33 7.18
N LYS A 95 -10.26 -2.78 6.13
CA LYS A 95 -9.28 -1.96 5.40
C LYS A 95 -9.93 -0.73 4.77
N ARG A 96 -11.07 -0.90 4.10
CA ARG A 96 -11.84 0.19 3.49
C ARG A 96 -12.31 1.21 4.51
N ILE A 97 -12.85 0.76 5.64
CA ILE A 97 -13.28 1.65 6.73
C ILE A 97 -12.09 2.44 7.27
N LEU A 98 -10.93 1.80 7.46
CA LEU A 98 -9.72 2.47 7.92
C LEU A 98 -9.22 3.52 6.93
N GLU A 99 -9.28 3.25 5.63
CA GLU A 99 -8.93 4.23 4.60
C GLU A 99 -9.89 5.43 4.59
N LEU A 100 -11.20 5.19 4.72
CA LEU A 100 -12.19 6.26 4.82
C LEU A 100 -11.98 7.12 6.06
N ALA A 101 -11.78 6.49 7.22
CA ALA A 101 -11.50 7.21 8.46
C ALA A 101 -10.25 8.08 8.35
N LYS A 102 -9.18 7.60 7.72
CA LYS A 102 -7.97 8.40 7.47
C LYS A 102 -8.24 9.62 6.59
N LYS A 103 -9.04 9.46 5.53
CA LYS A 103 -9.42 10.57 4.64
C LYS A 103 -10.26 11.61 5.40
N ASP A 104 -11.26 11.15 6.15
CA ASP A 104 -12.11 12.04 6.94
C ASP A 104 -11.32 12.79 8.01
N MET A 105 -10.36 12.13 8.67
CA MET A 105 -9.47 12.80 9.62
C MET A 105 -8.61 13.88 8.96
N ALA A 106 -8.09 13.65 7.76
CA ALA A 106 -7.32 14.64 7.02
C ALA A 106 -8.17 15.85 6.60
N VAL A 107 -9.42 15.61 6.21
CA VAL A 107 -10.39 16.66 5.90
C VAL A 107 -10.72 17.48 7.16
N GLN A 108 -10.95 16.81 8.29
CA GLN A 108 -11.20 17.48 9.57
C GLN A 108 -10.00 18.31 10.04
N SER A 109 -8.76 17.86 9.84
CA SER A 109 -7.58 18.67 10.17
C SER A 109 -7.52 19.95 9.32
N TYR A 110 -7.83 19.85 8.03
CA TYR A 110 -7.89 21.03 7.16
C TYR A 110 -8.96 22.01 7.62
N PHE A 111 -10.17 21.53 7.94
CA PHE A 111 -11.23 22.40 8.46
C PHE A 111 -10.84 23.11 9.76
N LYS A 112 -10.12 22.43 10.67
CA LYS A 112 -9.59 23.07 11.88
C LYS A 112 -8.57 24.16 11.59
N GLU A 113 -7.68 23.95 10.62
CA GLU A 113 -6.71 24.97 10.21
C GLU A 113 -7.40 26.19 9.59
N VAL A 114 -8.40 25.96 8.74
CA VAL A 114 -9.24 27.02 8.17
C VAL A 114 -9.95 27.79 9.27
N GLU A 115 -10.61 27.10 10.20
CA GLU A 115 -11.30 27.73 11.34
C GLU A 115 -10.34 28.59 12.18
N GLN A 116 -9.11 28.11 12.42
CA GLN A 116 -8.09 28.90 13.11
C GLN A 116 -7.68 30.15 12.30
N ALA A 117 -7.54 30.04 10.98
CA ALA A 117 -7.22 31.16 10.12
C ALA A 117 -8.36 32.20 10.09
N GLU A 118 -9.61 31.74 9.99
CA GLU A 118 -10.81 32.58 10.07
C GLU A 118 -10.88 33.33 11.41
N ASN A 119 -10.65 32.63 12.52
CA ASN A 119 -10.64 33.24 13.85
C ASN A 119 -9.55 34.32 13.99
N LYS A 120 -8.36 34.11 13.39
CA LYS A 120 -7.31 35.13 13.33
C LYS A 120 -7.75 36.33 12.50
N LEU A 121 -8.35 36.10 11.33
CA LEU A 121 -8.86 37.16 10.46
C LEU A 121 -9.97 37.98 11.14
N ILE A 122 -10.92 37.32 11.81
CA ILE A 122 -11.99 37.97 12.56
C ILE A 122 -11.42 38.83 13.69
N THR A 123 -10.45 38.29 14.44
CA THR A 123 -9.76 39.04 15.50
C THR A 123 -9.03 40.26 14.96
N ALA A 124 -8.29 40.11 13.85
CA ALA A 124 -7.60 41.20 13.19
C ALA A 124 -8.59 42.27 12.68
N TYR A 125 -9.68 41.86 12.05
CA TYR A 125 -10.73 42.76 11.57
C TYR A 125 -11.39 43.53 12.71
N ARG A 126 -11.70 42.87 13.83
CA ARG A 126 -12.23 43.52 15.04
C ARG A 126 -11.23 44.54 15.60
N LYS A 127 -9.94 44.21 15.65
CA LYS A 127 -8.87 45.13 16.08
C LYS A 127 -8.77 46.34 15.16
N MET A 128 -8.73 46.13 13.84
CA MET A 128 -8.70 47.21 12.85
C MET A 128 -9.94 48.10 12.94
N SER A 129 -11.12 47.49 13.10
CA SER A 129 -12.38 48.24 13.24
C SER A 129 -12.36 49.13 14.48
N ARG A 130 -11.86 48.63 15.62
CA ARG A 130 -11.70 49.43 16.84
C ARG A 130 -10.70 50.57 16.65
N LEU A 131 -9.55 50.30 16.04
CA LEU A 131 -8.55 51.33 15.75
C LEU A 131 -9.10 52.40 14.81
N ARG A 132 -9.90 52.02 13.80
CA ARG A 132 -10.57 52.96 12.90
C ARG A 132 -11.55 53.87 13.63
N THR A 133 -12.27 53.34 14.62
CA THR A 133 -13.17 54.15 15.45
C THR A 133 -12.39 55.07 16.40
N PHE A 134 -11.27 54.60 16.96
CA PHE A 134 -10.48 55.36 17.94
C PHE A 134 -9.58 56.43 17.30
N TYR A 135 -9.08 56.18 16.07
CA TYR A 135 -8.18 57.07 15.33
C TYR A 135 -8.72 57.41 13.93
N PRO A 136 -9.89 58.06 13.82
CA PRO A 136 -10.55 58.28 12.54
C PRO A 136 -9.76 59.20 11.60
N GLU A 137 -8.97 60.13 12.13
CA GLU A 137 -8.18 61.09 11.34
C GLU A 137 -6.96 60.42 10.69
N VAL A 138 -6.21 59.62 11.44
CA VAL A 138 -5.07 58.83 10.92
C VAL A 138 -5.53 57.92 9.77
N TYR A 139 -6.69 57.26 9.92
CA TYR A 139 -7.25 56.41 8.86
C TYR A 139 -7.76 57.18 7.63
N LYS A 140 -8.13 58.47 7.76
CA LYS A 140 -8.49 59.31 6.60
C LYS A 140 -7.24 59.70 5.80
N GLU A 141 -6.14 60.02 6.48
CA GLU A 141 -4.86 60.32 5.85
C GLU A 141 -4.26 59.09 5.16
N ASP A 142 -4.24 57.94 5.84
CA ASP A 142 -3.80 56.66 5.25
C ASP A 142 -4.59 56.31 3.98
N ARG A 143 -5.91 56.56 3.96
CA ARG A 143 -6.72 56.33 2.75
C ARG A 143 -6.30 57.21 1.58
N LYS A 144 -5.95 58.48 1.84
CA LYS A 144 -5.46 59.40 0.80
C LYS A 144 -4.11 58.92 0.27
N VAL A 145 -3.18 58.57 1.16
CA VAL A 145 -1.87 58.02 0.78
C VAL A 145 -2.03 56.76 -0.08
N MET A 146 -2.92 55.85 0.31
CA MET A 146 -3.19 54.63 -0.47
C MET A 146 -3.86 54.91 -1.82
N ALA A 147 -4.72 55.93 -1.91
CA ALA A 147 -5.31 56.36 -3.18
C ALA A 147 -4.24 56.92 -4.12
N TYR A 148 -3.38 57.82 -3.62
CA TYR A 148 -2.26 58.36 -4.40
C TYR A 148 -1.29 57.27 -4.86
N LYS A 149 -0.99 56.30 -3.98
CA LYS A 149 -0.13 55.16 -4.35
C LYS A 149 -0.74 54.33 -5.49
N ARG A 150 -2.04 54.01 -5.42
CA ARG A 150 -2.72 53.30 -6.52
C ARG A 150 -2.71 54.09 -7.83
N GLU A 151 -2.95 55.39 -7.77
CA GLU A 151 -2.87 56.25 -8.95
C GLU A 151 -1.46 56.27 -9.54
N HIS A 152 -0.44 56.38 -8.69
CA HIS A 152 0.96 56.30 -9.10
C HIS A 152 1.27 54.95 -9.79
N ASP A 153 0.89 53.83 -9.17
CA ASP A 153 1.13 52.48 -9.72
C ASP A 153 0.44 52.28 -11.08
N LEU A 154 -0.76 52.86 -11.26
CA LEU A 154 -1.48 52.84 -12.54
C LEU A 154 -0.79 53.69 -13.61
N LEU A 155 -0.30 54.88 -13.25
CA LEU A 155 0.45 55.73 -14.16
C LEU A 155 1.78 55.07 -14.58
N GLU A 156 2.47 54.44 -13.64
CA GLU A 156 3.69 53.69 -13.92
C GLU A 156 3.41 52.49 -14.83
N SER A 157 2.35 51.73 -14.58
CA SER A 157 1.92 50.64 -15.45
C SER A 157 1.57 51.13 -16.87
N ARG A 158 0.87 52.28 -16.98
CA ARG A 158 0.58 52.92 -18.27
C ARG A 158 1.84 53.36 -18.99
N ARG A 159 2.77 54.02 -18.29
CA ARG A 159 4.06 54.43 -18.84
C ARG A 159 4.82 53.22 -19.38
N ASN A 160 4.92 52.15 -18.59
CA ASN A 160 5.61 50.93 -18.97
C ASN A 160 4.93 50.26 -20.17
N SER A 161 3.60 50.24 -20.23
CA SER A 161 2.85 49.75 -21.38
C SER A 161 3.11 50.58 -22.65
N THR A 162 3.12 51.91 -22.54
CA THR A 162 3.42 52.80 -23.67
C THR A 162 4.85 52.59 -24.18
N VAL A 163 5.83 52.50 -23.28
CA VAL A 163 7.22 52.20 -23.63
C VAL A 163 7.32 50.85 -24.35
N MET A 164 6.62 49.82 -23.85
CA MET A 164 6.60 48.50 -24.50
C MET A 164 6.00 48.56 -25.91
N LYS A 165 4.94 49.34 -26.14
CA LYS A 165 4.37 49.55 -27.48
C LYS A 165 5.38 50.16 -28.44
N PHE A 166 6.10 51.21 -28.01
CA PHE A 166 7.14 51.83 -28.83
C PHE A 166 8.29 50.88 -29.14
N LEU A 167 8.71 50.04 -28.17
CA LEU A 167 9.76 49.05 -28.41
C LEU A 167 9.33 47.99 -29.41
N LEU A 168 8.08 47.53 -29.35
CA LEU A 168 7.53 46.58 -30.33
C LEU A 168 7.43 47.20 -31.73
N GLU A 169 6.95 48.44 -31.83
CA GLU A 169 6.86 49.16 -33.10
C GLU A 169 8.26 49.40 -33.72
N TYR A 170 9.25 49.74 -32.90
CA TYR A 170 10.64 49.85 -33.35
C TYR A 170 11.17 48.51 -33.88
N GLN A 171 10.92 47.41 -33.16
CA GLN A 171 11.32 46.08 -33.59
C GLN A 171 10.66 45.66 -34.92
N GLU A 172 9.37 45.99 -35.11
CA GLU A 172 8.69 45.76 -36.39
C GLU A 172 9.30 46.56 -37.55
N VAL A 173 9.69 47.82 -37.32
CA VAL A 173 10.34 48.66 -38.33
C VAL A 173 11.69 48.09 -38.74
N VAL A 174 12.50 47.64 -37.76
CA VAL A 174 13.80 47.01 -38.02
C VAL A 174 13.61 45.74 -38.86
N GLN A 175 12.70 44.84 -38.46
CA GLN A 175 12.40 43.61 -39.22
C GLN A 175 11.91 43.90 -40.65
N ARG A 176 11.08 44.94 -40.84
CA ARG A 176 10.63 45.36 -42.18
C ARG A 176 11.75 45.94 -43.05
N SER A 177 12.81 46.49 -42.44
CA SER A 177 13.97 46.99 -43.18
C SER A 177 14.91 45.87 -43.60
N GLU A 178 15.13 44.87 -42.73
CA GLU A 178 15.95 43.68 -43.02
C GLU A 178 15.33 42.83 -44.13
N ASN A 179 14.00 42.64 -44.11
CA ASN A 179 13.31 41.86 -45.15
C ASN A 179 13.27 42.54 -46.54
N ARG A 180 13.50 43.85 -46.63
CA ARG A 180 13.55 44.56 -47.93
C ARG A 180 14.91 44.43 -48.61
N THR A 181 15.99 44.30 -47.83
CA THR A 181 17.33 44.13 -48.36
C THR A 181 17.59 42.72 -48.92
N GLU A 182 16.77 41.73 -48.58
CA GLU A 182 16.87 40.36 -49.12
C GLU A 182 16.11 40.15 -50.45
N THR A 183 15.29 41.11 -50.89
CA THR A 183 14.50 40.99 -52.14
C THR A 183 15.09 41.72 -53.34
N ASP A 184 16.21 42.43 -53.17
CA ASP A 184 16.89 43.22 -54.21
C ASP A 184 18.21 42.58 -54.72
N ASP A 185 18.48 41.31 -54.37
CA ASP A 185 19.53 40.44 -54.96
C ASP A 185 18.91 39.39 -55.91
#